data_AF-B8HIV1-F1
#
_entry.id   AF-B8HIV1-F1
#
_cell.length_a   1.000
_cell.length_b   1.000
_cell.length_c   1.000
_cell.angle_alpha   90.00
_cell.angle_beta   90.00
_cell.angle_gamma   90.00
#
_symmetry.space_group_name_H-M   'P 1'
#
loop_
_entity.id
_entity.type
_entity.pdbx_description
1 polymer ?
#
loop_
_entity_poly.entity_id
_entity_poly.type
_entity_poly.pdbx_seq_one_letter_code
_entity_poly.pdbx_strand_id
1 'polypeptide(L)'
;MNQTTPLLHDKLAWDGKKLVVTDDAVINKIRRKALSPSTSKSMQSCAARWVGERLLRSEDEDPFAPAPLGTSAHSVMEDMYDEDVYERHERSLALAEALTVRDADIMWPDIESEPDSVRAMVRLNRRRWIEEVKIAYEGIFVIEDPKTIEVHSREMQIDGLTINGVPTNGFIDRVRYGVNKRGKEGLIPEDYKTGKVGNTRFGDDHGDQLRIYAAALKEKTGETPVAATVLYTKFGKARDVDLSPAAMSKTLKTYELSWKRHNRYMETHEFPTKVSALCGWCPLINACPVAKEEGKKVSEKVADQMFSSTDLGIPALRPGASVAAMASTEDTIVEHHGQDITFFMPDPFSYGIPDEQLEAVERASELAAHMYASGENPITSLDKDHGMAKITEDKVWVPYTVEGELNPNSYAAMGVFGTAELAVEALHRAGLAINGSNVKALAATFQHIVAEAQESWTGSTSASDGANSRMRGALRTVLATLPMPFGEDEAAWDGWVVAAVRRCKSITAVALALFADERPETPWTALAGVAAEAAPAASAPAPKEAAKAALKAPVKAEPAADEAAADTAEAAVEAPAPASEPKRVIRKAASKPAPADDLDFVPDDFAADADVFVG
;
A
#
# COMPACT_ATOMS: atom_id res chain seq x y z
N MET A 1 -17.40 13.76 10.57
CA MET A 1 -16.56 12.66 11.09
C MET A 1 -15.22 12.77 10.39
N ASN A 2 -14.14 13.06 11.13
CA ASN A 2 -12.78 13.11 10.61
C ASN A 2 -12.29 11.67 10.43
N GLN A 3 -12.57 11.03 9.29
CA GLN A 3 -11.77 9.88 8.89
C GLN A 3 -10.38 10.43 8.54
N THR A 4 -9.37 10.07 9.33
CA THR A 4 -7.98 10.36 9.04
C THR A 4 -7.69 9.83 7.64
N THR A 5 -7.42 10.73 6.69
CA THR A 5 -7.11 10.38 5.30
C THR A 5 -5.98 9.34 5.26
N PRO A 6 -6.23 8.10 4.78
CA PRO A 6 -5.20 7.08 4.75
C PRO A 6 -4.31 7.34 3.54
N LEU A 7 -3.31 8.19 3.71
CA LEU A 7 -2.24 8.31 2.73
C LEU A 7 -1.50 6.97 2.70
N LEU A 8 -1.59 6.24 1.57
CA LEU A 8 -0.96 4.94 1.35
C LEU A 8 0.28 5.04 0.46
N HIS A 9 0.80 6.25 0.25
CA HIS A 9 1.93 6.55 -0.61
C HIS A 9 3.25 5.84 -0.23
N ASP A 10 3.40 5.52 1.05
CA ASP A 10 4.51 4.78 1.67
C ASP A 10 4.29 3.25 1.65
N LYS A 11 3.03 2.81 1.46
CA LYS A 11 2.61 1.40 1.61
C LYS A 11 2.31 0.70 0.30
N LEU A 12 1.88 1.46 -0.71
CA LEU A 12 1.41 0.93 -1.99
C LEU A 12 1.99 1.75 -3.15
N ALA A 13 2.18 1.09 -4.30
CA ALA A 13 2.48 1.76 -5.56
C ALA A 13 1.81 1.03 -6.74
N TRP A 14 1.59 1.73 -7.85
CA TRP A 14 1.13 1.12 -9.09
C TRP A 14 2.28 0.81 -10.03
N ASP A 15 2.45 -0.45 -10.42
CA ASP A 15 3.33 -0.88 -11.51
C ASP A 15 2.48 -1.35 -12.70
N GLY A 16 2.23 -0.44 -13.64
CA GLY A 16 1.35 -0.70 -14.78
C GLY A 16 -0.03 -1.23 -14.37
N LYS A 17 -0.28 -2.52 -14.63
CA LYS A 17 -1.56 -3.21 -14.32
C LYS A 17 -1.52 -3.99 -13.00
N LYS A 18 -0.55 -3.74 -12.13
CA LYS A 18 -0.40 -4.41 -10.84
C LYS A 18 -0.33 -3.37 -9.71
N LEU A 19 -0.93 -3.71 -8.59
CA LEU A 19 -0.69 -3.00 -7.33
C LEU A 19 0.51 -3.67 -6.66
N VAL A 20 1.48 -2.87 -6.30
CA VAL A 20 2.67 -3.27 -5.55
C VAL A 20 2.47 -2.84 -4.10
N VAL A 21 2.75 -3.74 -3.17
CA VAL A 21 2.85 -3.40 -1.75
C VAL A 21 4.31 -3.14 -1.43
N THR A 22 4.64 -1.93 -0.99
CA THR A 22 6.01 -1.50 -0.67
C THR A 22 6.37 -1.74 0.79
N ASP A 23 5.38 -1.79 1.68
CA ASP A 23 5.57 -2.00 3.12
C ASP A 23 5.40 -3.47 3.51
N ASP A 24 6.46 -4.08 4.04
CA ASP A 24 6.46 -5.46 4.52
C ASP A 24 5.51 -5.67 5.71
N ALA A 25 5.24 -4.65 6.52
CA ALA A 25 4.25 -4.73 7.59
C ALA A 25 2.84 -4.97 7.01
N VAL A 26 2.54 -4.38 5.84
CA VAL A 26 1.30 -4.66 5.10
C VAL A 26 1.28 -6.10 4.62
N ILE A 27 2.36 -6.60 4.02
CA ILE A 27 2.45 -8.00 3.57
C ILE A 27 2.23 -8.95 4.75
N ASN A 28 2.91 -8.72 5.88
CA ASN A 28 2.75 -9.54 7.08
C ASN A 28 1.33 -9.48 7.64
N LYS A 29 0.67 -8.31 7.59
CA LYS A 29 -0.73 -8.14 8.02
C LYS A 29 -1.70 -8.90 7.12
N ILE A 30 -1.49 -8.92 5.79
CA ILE A 30 -2.42 -9.54 4.85
C ILE A 30 -2.10 -11.02 4.57
N ARG A 31 -0.87 -11.47 4.85
CA ARG A 31 -0.43 -12.87 4.66
C ARG A 31 -1.29 -13.82 5.47
N ARG A 32 -1.97 -14.72 4.76
CA ARG A 32 -2.78 -15.78 5.37
C ARG A 32 -1.95 -17.03 5.62
N LYS A 33 -2.12 -17.63 6.82
CA LYS A 33 -1.60 -18.97 7.16
C LYS A 33 -2.50 -20.10 6.65
N ALA A 34 -3.78 -19.80 6.44
CA ALA A 34 -4.79 -20.69 5.90
C ALA A 34 -5.77 -19.90 5.01
N LEU A 35 -6.32 -20.55 3.99
CA LEU A 35 -7.21 -19.94 3.02
C LEU A 35 -8.66 -20.25 3.35
N SER A 36 -9.52 -19.24 3.45
CA SER A 36 -10.97 -19.48 3.53
C SER A 36 -11.57 -19.65 2.13
N PRO A 37 -12.67 -20.40 1.97
CA PRO A 37 -13.39 -20.49 0.69
C PRO A 37 -13.77 -19.11 0.12
N SER A 38 -14.20 -18.19 0.97
CA SER A 38 -14.48 -16.80 0.60
C SER A 38 -13.23 -16.04 0.11
N THR A 39 -12.08 -16.21 0.75
CA THR A 39 -10.82 -15.57 0.33
C THR A 39 -10.29 -16.17 -0.96
N SER A 40 -10.46 -17.48 -1.20
CA SER A 40 -10.13 -18.12 -2.47
C SER A 40 -10.83 -17.45 -3.64
N LYS A 41 -12.11 -17.07 -3.48
CA LYS A 41 -12.84 -16.31 -4.50
C LYS A 41 -12.20 -14.94 -4.77
N SER A 42 -11.78 -14.21 -3.73
CA SER A 42 -11.10 -12.92 -3.90
C SER A 42 -9.79 -13.04 -4.68
N MET A 43 -9.05 -14.14 -4.52
CA MET A 43 -7.82 -14.40 -5.30
C MET A 43 -8.09 -14.65 -6.80
N GLN A 44 -9.31 -15.06 -7.16
CA GLN A 44 -9.72 -15.30 -8.55
C GLN A 44 -10.35 -14.07 -9.22
N SER A 45 -10.84 -13.13 -8.42
CA SER A 45 -11.36 -11.85 -8.88
C SER A 45 -10.21 -10.86 -9.09
N CYS A 46 -10.08 -9.81 -8.27
CA CYS A 46 -9.03 -8.80 -8.41
C CYS A 46 -8.17 -8.80 -7.13
N ALA A 47 -6.91 -9.22 -7.25
CA ALA A 47 -5.99 -9.30 -6.13
C ALA A 47 -5.67 -7.91 -5.54
N ALA A 48 -5.52 -6.90 -6.40
CA ALA A 48 -5.33 -5.50 -5.97
C ALA A 48 -6.52 -4.98 -5.14
N ARG A 49 -7.76 -5.29 -5.56
CA ARG A 49 -8.96 -4.93 -4.79
C ARG A 49 -8.93 -5.58 -3.41
N TRP A 50 -8.56 -6.86 -3.33
CA TRP A 50 -8.48 -7.58 -2.06
C TRP A 50 -7.50 -6.91 -1.09
N VAL A 51 -6.33 -6.44 -1.56
CA VAL A 51 -5.40 -5.66 -0.71
C VAL A 51 -6.06 -4.38 -0.20
N GLY A 52 -6.69 -3.61 -1.11
CA GLY A 52 -7.41 -2.39 -0.75
C GLY A 52 -8.49 -2.63 0.31
N GLU A 53 -9.31 -3.67 0.14
CA GLU A 53 -10.34 -4.08 1.12
C GLU A 53 -9.74 -4.46 2.48
N ARG A 54 -8.51 -4.99 2.54
CA ARG A 54 -7.86 -5.33 3.82
C ARG A 54 -7.25 -4.13 4.53
N LEU A 55 -6.77 -3.16 3.78
CA LEU A 55 -6.11 -1.98 4.32
C LEU A 55 -7.08 -0.89 4.71
N LEU A 56 -8.11 -0.68 3.89
CA LEU A 56 -9.07 0.41 4.01
C LEU A 56 -10.38 -0.04 4.65
N ARG A 57 -10.38 -1.19 5.34
CA ARG A 57 -11.55 -1.63 6.08
C ARG A 57 -11.81 -0.64 7.21
N SER A 58 -12.93 0.07 7.14
CA SER A 58 -13.40 0.92 8.23
C SER A 58 -13.75 0.04 9.44
N GLU A 59 -13.41 0.49 10.65
CA GLU A 59 -13.95 -0.09 11.88
C GLU A 59 -15.41 0.33 12.09
N ASP A 60 -15.80 1.48 11.53
CA ASP A 60 -17.17 1.98 11.49
C ASP A 60 -17.86 1.54 10.19
N GLU A 61 -18.17 0.26 10.05
CA GLU A 61 -19.00 -0.22 8.92
C GLU A 61 -20.44 0.30 9.10
N ASP A 62 -21.04 0.85 8.03
CA ASP A 62 -22.43 1.29 8.04
C ASP A 62 -23.35 0.13 8.43
N PRO A 63 -24.09 0.21 9.54
CA PRO A 63 -24.91 -0.90 10.04
C PRO A 63 -26.06 -1.28 9.10
N PHE A 64 -26.39 -0.41 8.14
CA PHE A 64 -27.39 -0.67 7.10
C PHE A 64 -26.77 -1.15 5.78
N ALA A 65 -25.46 -1.32 5.70
CA ALA A 65 -24.82 -1.89 4.53
C ALA A 65 -25.17 -3.39 4.36
N PRO A 66 -25.13 -3.95 3.13
CA PRO A 66 -25.54 -5.33 2.89
C PRO A 66 -24.78 -6.40 3.69
N ALA A 67 -23.50 -6.16 4.03
CA ALA A 67 -22.68 -7.14 4.76
C ALA A 67 -23.01 -7.17 6.27
N PRO A 68 -23.08 -6.03 6.99
CA PRO A 68 -23.58 -5.99 8.36
C PRO A 68 -24.99 -6.57 8.51
N LEU A 69 -25.95 -6.15 7.68
CA LEU A 69 -27.32 -6.71 7.71
C LEU A 69 -27.33 -8.23 7.47
N GLY A 70 -26.51 -8.72 6.55
CA GLY A 70 -26.34 -10.16 6.32
C GLY A 70 -25.78 -10.89 7.53
N THR A 71 -24.78 -10.31 8.20
CA THR A 71 -24.15 -10.89 9.39
C THR A 71 -25.16 -11.00 10.54
N SER A 72 -25.95 -9.95 10.77
CA SER A 72 -27.00 -9.96 11.79
C SER A 72 -28.10 -10.98 11.46
N ALA A 73 -28.48 -11.11 10.20
CA ALA A 73 -29.43 -12.15 9.78
C ALA A 73 -28.88 -13.57 10.00
N HIS A 74 -27.58 -13.80 9.77
CA HIS A 74 -26.94 -15.08 10.08
C HIS A 74 -26.98 -15.35 11.59
N SER A 75 -26.62 -14.37 12.43
CA SER A 75 -26.66 -14.50 13.89
C SER A 75 -28.05 -14.86 14.41
N VAL A 76 -29.10 -14.22 13.91
CA VAL A 76 -30.49 -14.53 14.29
C VAL A 76 -30.86 -15.96 13.89
N MET A 77 -30.49 -16.40 12.69
CA MET A 77 -30.78 -17.77 12.25
C MET A 77 -29.94 -18.81 13.01
N GLU A 78 -28.68 -18.50 13.28
CA GLU A 78 -27.82 -19.32 14.13
C GLU A 78 -28.51 -19.53 15.47
N ASP A 79 -28.80 -18.48 16.22
CA ASP A 79 -29.45 -18.56 17.54
C ASP A 79 -30.80 -19.27 17.50
N MET A 80 -31.62 -19.01 16.47
CA MET A 80 -32.91 -19.70 16.31
C MET A 80 -32.74 -21.22 16.18
N TYR A 81 -31.65 -21.68 15.59
CA TYR A 81 -31.36 -23.11 15.41
C TYR A 81 -30.58 -23.73 16.58
N ASP A 82 -30.33 -22.99 17.66
CA ASP A 82 -29.62 -23.47 18.85
C ASP A 82 -30.42 -24.54 19.60
N GLU A 83 -29.98 -25.80 19.53
CA GLU A 83 -30.63 -26.90 20.27
C GLU A 83 -30.32 -26.91 21.77
N ASP A 84 -29.29 -26.17 22.21
CA ASP A 84 -28.97 -26.05 23.64
C ASP A 84 -29.82 -24.97 24.32
N VAL A 85 -30.39 -24.04 23.54
CA VAL A 85 -31.18 -22.90 24.05
C VAL A 85 -32.67 -23.05 23.75
N TYR A 86 -33.03 -23.53 22.56
CA TYR A 86 -34.42 -23.62 22.10
C TYR A 86 -34.77 -25.02 21.60
N GLU A 87 -35.89 -25.55 22.06
CA GLU A 87 -36.40 -26.79 21.51
C GLU A 87 -36.89 -26.59 20.06
N ARG A 88 -36.83 -27.67 19.25
CA ARG A 88 -37.21 -27.59 17.82
C ARG A 88 -38.59 -27.00 17.61
N HIS A 89 -39.55 -27.31 18.49
CA HIS A 89 -40.94 -26.87 18.36
C HIS A 89 -41.14 -25.35 18.57
N GLU A 90 -40.19 -24.69 19.24
CA GLU A 90 -40.16 -23.24 19.53
C GLU A 90 -39.64 -22.42 18.35
N ARG A 91 -38.86 -23.05 17.46
CA ARG A 91 -38.28 -22.41 16.26
C ARG A 91 -39.37 -21.87 15.36
N SER A 92 -39.54 -20.56 15.37
CA SER A 92 -40.67 -19.87 14.76
C SER A 92 -40.29 -18.46 14.34
N LEU A 93 -41.11 -17.85 13.49
CA LEU A 93 -40.91 -16.45 13.09
C LEU A 93 -40.93 -15.52 14.32
N ALA A 94 -41.82 -15.77 15.28
CA ALA A 94 -41.88 -15.00 16.51
C ALA A 94 -40.58 -15.08 17.33
N LEU A 95 -39.94 -16.25 17.39
CA LEU A 95 -38.63 -16.41 18.04
C LEU A 95 -37.54 -15.60 17.31
N ALA A 96 -37.48 -15.71 15.97
CA ALA A 96 -36.52 -14.95 15.18
C ALA A 96 -36.71 -13.43 15.32
N GLU A 97 -37.95 -12.96 15.36
CA GLU A 97 -38.28 -11.55 15.63
C GLU A 97 -37.81 -11.11 17.03
N ALA A 98 -38.04 -11.94 18.06
CA ALA A 98 -37.57 -11.66 19.42
C ALA A 98 -36.04 -11.58 19.50
N LEU A 99 -35.32 -12.51 18.84
CA LEU A 99 -33.86 -12.48 18.73
C LEU A 99 -33.36 -11.22 18.00
N THR A 100 -34.05 -10.82 16.94
CA THR A 100 -33.73 -9.58 16.20
C THR A 100 -33.91 -8.34 17.09
N VAL A 101 -34.98 -8.30 17.89
CA VAL A 101 -35.25 -7.21 18.85
C VAL A 101 -34.14 -7.14 19.92
N ARG A 102 -33.75 -8.29 20.47
CA ARG A 102 -32.63 -8.42 21.43
C ARG A 102 -31.33 -7.85 20.84
N ASP A 103 -30.97 -8.26 19.63
CA ASP A 103 -29.73 -7.78 18.98
C ASP A 103 -29.80 -6.29 18.67
N ALA A 104 -30.98 -5.79 18.30
CA ALA A 104 -31.22 -4.37 18.08
C ALA A 104 -31.10 -3.54 19.38
N ASP A 105 -31.49 -4.08 20.55
CA ASP A 105 -31.31 -3.42 21.85
C ASP A 105 -29.83 -3.30 22.23
N ILE A 106 -29.01 -4.31 21.88
CA ILE A 106 -27.56 -4.27 22.10
C ILE A 106 -26.91 -3.25 21.17
N MET A 107 -27.30 -3.24 19.90
CA MET A 107 -26.70 -2.39 18.88
C MET A 107 -27.12 -0.92 19.00
N TRP A 108 -28.35 -0.68 19.44
CA TRP A 108 -28.96 0.64 19.57
C TRP A 108 -29.50 0.85 20.99
N PRO A 109 -28.61 0.91 22.00
CA PRO A 109 -29.02 1.02 23.39
C PRO A 109 -29.73 2.34 23.66
N ASP A 110 -30.59 2.36 24.67
CA ASP A 110 -31.22 3.59 25.12
C ASP A 110 -30.16 4.55 25.69
N ILE A 111 -30.15 5.76 25.14
CA ILE A 111 -29.19 6.84 25.46
C ILE A 111 -29.91 7.97 26.18
N GLU A 112 -30.36 7.73 27.41
CA GLU A 112 -31.21 8.66 28.17
C GLU A 112 -30.59 10.05 28.37
N SER A 113 -29.26 10.12 28.52
CA SER A 113 -28.53 11.37 28.73
C SER A 113 -28.37 12.25 27.48
N GLU A 114 -28.71 11.73 26.29
CA GLU A 114 -28.56 12.44 25.03
C GLU A 114 -29.77 13.31 24.69
N PRO A 115 -29.64 14.35 23.84
CA PRO A 115 -30.76 15.20 23.42
C PRO A 115 -31.91 14.44 22.76
N ASP A 116 -33.14 14.94 22.89
CA ASP A 116 -34.36 14.31 22.35
C ASP A 116 -34.26 13.97 20.86
N SER A 117 -33.61 14.82 20.06
CA SER A 117 -33.38 14.60 18.63
C SER A 117 -32.48 13.38 18.36
N VAL A 118 -31.45 13.17 19.18
CA VAL A 118 -30.54 12.02 19.08
C VAL A 118 -31.26 10.75 19.53
N ARG A 119 -31.99 10.80 20.65
CA ARG A 119 -32.81 9.66 21.12
C ARG A 119 -33.86 9.25 20.09
N ALA A 120 -34.53 10.22 19.45
CA ALA A 120 -35.48 9.94 18.38
C ALA A 120 -34.81 9.29 17.15
N MET A 121 -33.60 9.73 16.80
CA MET A 121 -32.81 9.13 15.71
C MET A 121 -32.44 7.68 16.02
N VAL A 122 -31.94 7.39 17.23
CA VAL A 122 -31.60 6.02 17.65
C VAL A 122 -32.84 5.11 17.60
N ARG A 123 -33.98 5.56 18.12
CA ARG A 123 -35.25 4.80 18.04
C ARG A 123 -35.72 4.56 16.61
N LEU A 124 -35.51 5.51 15.70
CA LEU A 124 -35.84 5.35 14.28
C LEU A 124 -34.91 4.34 13.62
N ASN A 125 -33.60 4.47 13.83
CA ASN A 125 -32.59 3.57 13.29
C ASN A 125 -32.76 2.15 13.81
N ARG A 126 -33.05 1.97 15.10
CA ARG A 126 -33.35 0.68 15.72
C ARG A 126 -34.52 -0.02 15.02
N ARG A 127 -35.66 0.66 14.84
CA ARG A 127 -36.82 0.11 14.14
C ARG A 127 -36.52 -0.24 12.69
N ARG A 128 -35.82 0.64 11.97
CA ARG A 128 -35.41 0.40 10.58
C ARG A 128 -34.49 -0.83 10.49
N TRP A 129 -33.55 -0.96 11.41
CA TRP A 129 -32.58 -2.06 11.42
C TRP A 129 -33.28 -3.40 11.65
N ILE A 130 -34.23 -3.46 12.60
CA ILE A 130 -35.04 -4.67 12.86
C ILE A 130 -35.74 -5.12 11.57
N GLU A 131 -36.38 -4.20 10.85
CA GLU A 131 -37.09 -4.51 9.60
C GLU A 131 -36.14 -5.02 8.50
N GLU A 132 -34.99 -4.36 8.30
CA GLU A 132 -34.01 -4.74 7.27
C GLU A 132 -33.36 -6.10 7.55
N VAL A 133 -33.08 -6.42 8.82
CA VAL A 133 -32.57 -7.74 9.23
C VAL A 133 -33.64 -8.81 9.07
N LYS A 134 -34.89 -8.52 9.46
CA LYS A 134 -36.04 -9.42 9.24
C LYS A 134 -36.20 -9.79 7.77
N ILE A 135 -36.22 -8.81 6.87
CA ILE A 135 -36.28 -9.04 5.42
C ILE A 135 -35.14 -9.95 4.92
N ALA A 136 -33.97 -9.90 5.56
CA ALA A 136 -32.81 -10.69 5.16
C ALA A 136 -32.91 -12.18 5.54
N TYR A 137 -33.61 -12.54 6.63
CA TYR A 137 -33.78 -13.94 7.04
C TYR A 137 -35.17 -14.53 6.77
N GLU A 138 -36.24 -13.73 6.71
CA GLU A 138 -37.63 -14.24 6.78
C GLU A 138 -38.00 -15.29 5.72
N GLY A 139 -37.39 -15.26 4.55
CA GLY A 139 -37.66 -16.27 3.52
C GLY A 139 -37.10 -17.66 3.88
N ILE A 140 -36.35 -17.83 4.98
CA ILE A 140 -36.05 -19.16 5.52
C ILE A 140 -37.33 -19.95 5.82
N PHE A 141 -38.38 -19.28 6.32
CA PHE A 141 -39.69 -19.89 6.62
C PHE A 141 -40.51 -20.23 5.35
N VAL A 142 -40.09 -19.72 4.18
CA VAL A 142 -40.63 -20.13 2.88
C VAL A 142 -39.89 -21.35 2.35
N ILE A 143 -38.59 -21.44 2.64
CA ILE A 143 -37.72 -22.53 2.18
C ILE A 143 -38.03 -23.83 2.93
N GLU A 144 -38.23 -23.75 4.23
CA GLU A 144 -38.37 -24.90 5.12
C GLU A 144 -39.25 -24.57 6.33
N ASP A 145 -39.69 -25.61 7.04
CA ASP A 145 -40.23 -25.49 8.39
C ASP A 145 -39.10 -25.75 9.40
N PRO A 146 -38.60 -24.71 10.11
CA PRO A 146 -37.48 -24.84 11.07
C PRO A 146 -37.70 -25.89 12.16
N LYS A 147 -38.96 -26.19 12.48
CA LYS A 147 -39.33 -27.17 13.51
C LYS A 147 -39.02 -28.61 13.09
N THR A 148 -38.93 -28.84 11.79
CA THR A 148 -38.65 -30.17 11.21
C THR A 148 -37.18 -30.42 10.96
N ILE A 149 -36.35 -29.38 11.07
CA ILE A 149 -34.92 -29.45 10.75
C ILE A 149 -34.15 -30.03 11.93
N GLU A 150 -33.45 -31.14 11.69
CA GLU A 150 -32.52 -31.74 12.65
C GLU A 150 -31.11 -31.19 12.44
N VAL A 151 -30.67 -30.33 13.35
CA VAL A 151 -29.40 -29.64 13.22
C VAL A 151 -28.29 -30.53 13.80
N HIS A 152 -27.25 -30.79 13.02
CA HIS A 152 -26.05 -31.46 13.51
C HIS A 152 -25.08 -30.47 14.16
N SER A 153 -24.92 -29.29 13.54
CA SER A 153 -24.06 -28.22 14.06
C SER A 153 -24.37 -26.91 13.34
N ARG A 154 -24.19 -25.79 14.04
CA ARG A 154 -24.21 -24.42 13.50
C ARG A 154 -22.80 -23.85 13.56
N GLU A 155 -22.48 -22.93 12.66
CA GLU A 155 -21.17 -22.26 12.58
C GLU A 155 -20.01 -23.24 12.77
N MET A 156 -20.06 -24.37 12.05
CA MET A 156 -19.08 -25.43 12.23
C MET A 156 -17.70 -24.96 11.75
N GLN A 157 -16.80 -24.72 12.71
CA GLN A 157 -15.43 -24.31 12.42
C GLN A 157 -14.65 -25.41 11.70
N ILE A 158 -13.91 -25.05 10.65
CA ILE A 158 -13.08 -25.98 9.84
C ILE A 158 -11.59 -25.62 9.87
N ASP A 159 -11.16 -24.97 10.94
CA ASP A 159 -9.79 -24.50 11.11
C ASP A 159 -8.80 -25.65 11.34
N GLY A 160 -7.62 -25.54 10.72
CA GLY A 160 -6.55 -26.52 10.85
C GLY A 160 -6.69 -27.74 9.93
N LEU A 161 -7.76 -27.82 9.14
CA LEU A 161 -7.91 -28.87 8.13
C LEU A 161 -7.06 -28.58 6.90
N THR A 162 -6.63 -29.64 6.20
CA THR A 162 -5.91 -29.52 4.93
C THR A 162 -6.72 -30.14 3.80
N ILE A 163 -7.25 -29.32 2.90
CA ILE A 163 -8.14 -29.76 1.82
C ILE A 163 -7.40 -29.65 0.49
N ASN A 164 -7.14 -30.80 -0.15
CA ASN A 164 -6.37 -30.88 -1.40
C ASN A 164 -5.02 -30.12 -1.33
N GLY A 165 -4.31 -30.27 -0.21
CA GLY A 165 -3.02 -29.61 0.05
C GLY A 165 -3.09 -28.14 0.46
N VAL A 166 -4.30 -27.59 0.67
CA VAL A 166 -4.52 -26.21 1.12
C VAL A 166 -4.84 -26.20 2.61
N PRO A 167 -4.08 -25.50 3.46
CA PRO A 167 -4.50 -25.22 4.83
C PRO A 167 -5.77 -24.38 4.81
N THR A 168 -6.85 -24.88 5.39
CA THR A 168 -8.20 -24.31 5.30
C THR A 168 -8.65 -23.76 6.65
N ASN A 169 -9.40 -22.66 6.60
CA ASN A 169 -10.10 -22.10 7.75
C ASN A 169 -11.48 -21.55 7.35
N GLY A 170 -12.35 -21.35 8.33
CA GLY A 170 -13.69 -20.80 8.12
C GLY A 170 -14.78 -21.58 8.86
N PHE A 171 -16.02 -21.30 8.48
CA PHE A 171 -17.21 -21.79 9.16
C PHE A 171 -18.24 -22.26 8.13
N ILE A 172 -18.91 -23.38 8.44
CA ILE A 172 -20.09 -23.84 7.72
C ILE A 172 -21.30 -23.37 8.51
N ASP A 173 -22.12 -22.47 7.94
CA ASP A 173 -23.24 -21.81 8.64
C ASP A 173 -24.15 -22.82 9.35
N ARG A 174 -24.55 -23.89 8.65
CA ARG A 174 -25.33 -24.99 9.24
C ARG A 174 -24.98 -26.32 8.60
N VAL A 175 -24.89 -27.37 9.41
CA VAL A 175 -24.89 -28.76 8.97
C VAL A 175 -26.11 -29.42 9.58
N ARG A 176 -26.94 -30.06 8.75
CA ARG A 176 -28.12 -30.81 9.21
C ARG A 176 -28.04 -32.28 8.83
N TYR A 177 -28.80 -33.11 9.53
CA TYR A 177 -29.14 -34.44 9.05
C TYR A 177 -30.32 -34.35 8.08
N GLY A 178 -30.26 -35.11 6.98
CA GLY A 178 -31.35 -35.12 6.03
C GLY A 178 -31.23 -36.19 4.94
N VAL A 179 -32.23 -36.21 4.07
CA VAL A 179 -32.35 -37.16 2.96
C VAL A 179 -32.12 -36.42 1.65
N ASN A 180 -31.21 -36.92 0.81
CA ASN A 180 -31.02 -36.34 -0.52
C ASN A 180 -32.11 -36.77 -1.51
N LYS A 181 -32.13 -36.18 -2.72
CA LYS A 181 -33.09 -36.51 -3.79
C LYS A 181 -33.12 -37.98 -4.24
N ARG A 182 -32.13 -38.78 -3.85
CA ARG A 182 -32.02 -40.22 -4.15
C ARG A 182 -32.41 -41.10 -2.96
N GLY A 183 -32.93 -40.52 -1.87
CA GLY A 183 -33.34 -41.26 -0.69
C GLY A 183 -32.20 -41.65 0.26
N LYS A 184 -30.99 -41.11 0.07
CA LYS A 184 -29.84 -41.40 0.96
C LYS A 184 -29.80 -40.42 2.13
N GLU A 185 -29.81 -40.96 3.34
CA GLU A 185 -29.66 -40.23 4.61
C GLU A 185 -28.19 -39.91 4.91
N GLY A 186 -27.95 -38.74 5.50
CA GLY A 186 -26.66 -38.34 6.04
C GLY A 186 -26.54 -36.83 6.24
N LEU A 187 -25.30 -36.35 6.39
CA LEU A 187 -25.01 -34.94 6.61
C LEU A 187 -25.18 -34.10 5.33
N ILE A 188 -25.76 -32.90 5.49
CA ILE A 188 -25.94 -31.90 4.44
C ILE A 188 -25.42 -30.55 4.95
N PRO A 189 -24.24 -30.07 4.49
CA PRO A 189 -23.79 -28.72 4.76
C PRO A 189 -24.61 -27.71 3.96
N GLU A 190 -24.89 -26.59 4.62
CA GLU A 190 -25.70 -25.49 4.11
C GLU A 190 -25.01 -24.15 4.35
N ASP A 191 -25.35 -23.21 3.49
CA ASP A 191 -24.77 -21.86 3.48
C ASP A 191 -25.89 -20.85 3.19
N TYR A 192 -26.08 -19.92 4.12
CA TYR A 192 -27.07 -18.86 4.02
C TYR A 192 -26.53 -17.73 3.12
N LYS A 193 -27.43 -17.19 2.29
CA LYS A 193 -27.13 -16.09 1.38
C LYS A 193 -28.28 -15.09 1.35
N THR A 194 -28.04 -13.91 1.91
CA THR A 194 -28.98 -12.78 1.89
C THR A 194 -28.92 -11.96 0.59
N GLY A 195 -27.89 -12.19 -0.23
CA GLY A 195 -27.69 -11.55 -1.53
C GLY A 195 -28.48 -12.18 -2.68
N LYS A 196 -28.46 -11.52 -3.85
CA LYS A 196 -29.15 -11.99 -5.06
C LYS A 196 -28.71 -13.39 -5.48
N VAL A 197 -29.66 -14.18 -6.00
CA VAL A 197 -29.39 -15.46 -6.65
C VAL A 197 -28.52 -15.25 -7.89
N GLY A 198 -27.29 -15.73 -7.86
CA GLY A 198 -26.36 -15.64 -8.98
C GLY A 198 -26.76 -16.54 -10.15
N ASN A 199 -26.36 -16.15 -11.37
CA ASN A 199 -26.53 -17.00 -12.55
C ASN A 199 -25.38 -18.01 -12.63
N THR A 200 -25.69 -19.29 -12.49
CA THR A 200 -24.71 -20.39 -12.47
C THR A 200 -24.10 -20.70 -13.84
N ARG A 201 -24.63 -20.14 -14.94
CA ARG A 201 -24.14 -20.39 -16.31
C ARG A 201 -22.69 -19.95 -16.53
N PHE A 202 -22.22 -18.95 -15.81
CA PHE A 202 -20.89 -18.36 -15.98
C PHE A 202 -19.92 -18.66 -14.82
N GLY A 203 -20.35 -19.46 -13.85
CA GLY A 203 -19.60 -19.76 -12.62
C GLY A 203 -20.58 -20.03 -11.46
N ASP A 204 -20.20 -20.91 -10.54
CA ASP A 204 -21.03 -21.31 -9.40
C ASP A 204 -20.28 -21.07 -8.09
N ASP A 205 -19.99 -19.81 -7.78
CA ASP A 205 -19.18 -19.42 -6.62
C ASP A 205 -19.73 -19.97 -5.29
N HIS A 206 -21.05 -19.91 -5.08
CA HIS A 206 -21.68 -20.44 -3.86
C HIS A 206 -21.60 -21.97 -3.83
N GLY A 207 -21.73 -22.63 -4.98
CA GLY A 207 -21.54 -24.07 -5.06
C GLY A 207 -20.09 -24.49 -4.85
N ASP A 208 -19.12 -23.72 -5.36
CA ASP A 208 -17.70 -23.95 -5.15
C ASP A 208 -17.32 -23.82 -3.66
N GLN A 209 -17.88 -22.82 -2.97
CA GLN A 209 -17.74 -22.69 -1.52
C GLN A 209 -18.29 -23.93 -0.79
N LEU A 210 -19.51 -24.36 -1.10
CA LEU A 210 -20.11 -25.53 -0.47
C LEU A 210 -19.42 -26.86 -0.82
N ARG A 211 -18.81 -26.99 -1.99
CA ARG A 211 -17.98 -28.17 -2.33
C ARG A 211 -16.71 -28.23 -1.48
N ILE A 212 -16.09 -27.08 -1.18
CA ILE A 212 -14.96 -27.02 -0.24
C ILE A 212 -15.45 -27.38 1.17
N TYR A 213 -16.61 -26.88 1.59
CA TYR A 213 -17.22 -27.26 2.86
C TYR A 213 -17.60 -28.73 2.93
N ALA A 214 -18.08 -29.34 1.84
CA ALA A 214 -18.37 -30.76 1.80
C ALA A 214 -17.09 -31.61 1.94
N ALA A 215 -15.98 -31.16 1.34
CA ALA A 215 -14.68 -31.81 1.52
C ALA A 215 -14.14 -31.63 2.95
N ALA A 216 -14.28 -30.43 3.52
CA ALA A 216 -13.88 -30.14 4.90
C ALA A 216 -14.70 -30.92 5.92
N LEU A 217 -16.01 -31.02 5.72
CA LEU A 217 -16.91 -31.81 6.56
C LEU A 217 -16.51 -33.29 6.52
N LYS A 218 -16.23 -33.84 5.33
CA LYS A 218 -15.73 -35.21 5.20
C LYS A 218 -14.40 -35.43 5.92
N GLU A 219 -13.46 -34.50 5.79
CA GLU A 219 -12.17 -34.59 6.49
C GLU A 219 -12.35 -34.56 8.01
N LYS A 220 -13.27 -33.72 8.50
CA LYS A 220 -13.54 -33.54 9.93
C LYS A 220 -14.30 -34.69 10.58
N THR A 221 -15.31 -35.25 9.89
CA THR A 221 -16.21 -36.27 10.46
C THR A 221 -15.94 -37.68 9.95
N GLY A 222 -15.18 -37.83 8.86
CA GLY A 222 -15.00 -39.09 8.14
C GLY A 222 -16.18 -39.45 7.22
N GLU A 223 -17.30 -38.74 7.32
CA GLU A 223 -18.52 -39.03 6.57
C GLU A 223 -18.62 -38.20 5.30
N THR A 224 -18.93 -38.83 4.16
CA THR A 224 -19.14 -38.08 2.91
C THR A 224 -20.55 -37.48 2.89
N PRO A 225 -20.70 -36.16 2.76
CA PRO A 225 -22.02 -35.51 2.72
C PRO A 225 -22.89 -36.05 1.59
N VAL A 226 -24.19 -36.16 1.84
CA VAL A 226 -25.15 -36.77 0.88
C VAL A 226 -25.72 -35.76 -0.11
N ALA A 227 -25.68 -34.48 0.24
CA ALA A 227 -26.04 -33.32 -0.56
C ALA A 227 -25.32 -32.09 -0.01
N ALA A 228 -25.48 -30.93 -0.66
CA ALA A 228 -25.12 -29.62 -0.12
C ALA A 228 -26.09 -28.60 -0.70
N THR A 229 -26.52 -27.60 0.09
CA THR A 229 -27.61 -26.70 -0.30
C THR A 229 -27.27 -25.24 0.01
N VAL A 230 -27.43 -24.35 -0.98
CA VAL A 230 -27.41 -22.89 -0.75
C VAL A 230 -28.82 -22.42 -0.43
N LEU A 231 -28.96 -21.64 0.63
CA LEU A 231 -30.24 -21.08 1.09
C LEU A 231 -30.25 -19.57 0.86
N TYR A 232 -30.99 -19.11 -0.16
CA TYR A 232 -31.16 -17.69 -0.46
C TYR A 232 -32.32 -17.11 0.35
N THR A 233 -32.06 -16.82 1.61
CA THR A 233 -33.05 -16.50 2.64
C THR A 233 -33.88 -15.28 2.29
N LYS A 234 -33.26 -14.18 1.84
CA LYS A 234 -33.98 -12.97 1.39
C LYS A 234 -34.93 -13.21 0.19
N PHE A 235 -34.73 -14.29 -0.56
CA PHE A 235 -35.52 -14.60 -1.77
C PHE A 235 -36.42 -15.83 -1.61
N GLY A 236 -36.42 -16.49 -0.44
CA GLY A 236 -37.18 -17.71 -0.19
C GLY A 236 -36.84 -18.85 -1.17
N LYS A 237 -35.57 -19.00 -1.56
CA LYS A 237 -35.14 -20.00 -2.54
C LYS A 237 -34.00 -20.87 -2.02
N ALA A 238 -34.12 -22.18 -2.20
CA ALA A 238 -33.02 -23.13 -1.99
C ALA A 238 -32.48 -23.65 -3.33
N ARG A 239 -31.20 -24.05 -3.33
CA ARG A 239 -30.58 -24.69 -4.49
C ARG A 239 -29.57 -25.75 -4.05
N ASP A 240 -29.76 -26.96 -4.56
CA ASP A 240 -28.78 -28.03 -4.40
C ASP A 240 -27.52 -27.79 -5.23
N VAL A 241 -26.38 -28.12 -4.63
CA VAL A 241 -25.07 -28.05 -5.26
C VAL A 241 -24.70 -29.40 -5.85
N ASP A 242 -24.20 -29.38 -7.09
CA ASP A 242 -23.66 -30.60 -7.71
C ASP A 242 -22.37 -31.03 -7.00
N LEU A 243 -22.44 -32.17 -6.29
CA LEU A 243 -21.31 -32.84 -5.64
C LEU A 243 -20.74 -33.99 -6.49
N SER A 244 -20.96 -33.99 -7.81
CA SER A 244 -20.35 -34.97 -8.71
C SER A 244 -18.82 -34.99 -8.57
N PRO A 245 -18.16 -36.15 -8.76
CA PRO A 245 -16.70 -36.23 -8.68
C PRO A 245 -15.98 -35.24 -9.61
N ALA A 246 -16.56 -34.95 -10.78
CA ALA A 246 -16.03 -33.98 -11.72
C ALA A 246 -16.12 -32.54 -11.19
N ALA A 247 -17.27 -32.15 -10.64
CA ALA A 247 -17.46 -30.82 -10.06
C ALA A 247 -16.54 -30.62 -8.83
N MET A 248 -16.50 -31.61 -7.93
CA MET A 248 -15.59 -31.61 -6.78
C MET A 248 -14.13 -31.46 -7.21
N SER A 249 -13.65 -32.27 -8.15
CA SER A 249 -12.26 -32.20 -8.63
C SER A 249 -11.92 -30.83 -9.21
N LYS A 250 -12.84 -30.24 -10.00
CA LYS A 250 -12.64 -28.91 -10.58
C LYS A 250 -12.51 -27.83 -9.50
N THR A 251 -13.42 -27.84 -8.52
CA THR A 251 -13.40 -26.86 -7.42
C THR A 251 -12.15 -27.00 -6.57
N LEU A 252 -11.78 -28.22 -6.16
CA LEU A 252 -10.61 -28.47 -5.31
C LEU A 252 -9.29 -28.10 -5.99
N LYS A 253 -9.15 -28.37 -7.29
CA LYS A 253 -8.02 -27.88 -8.09
C LYS A 253 -7.97 -26.36 -8.17
N THR A 254 -9.13 -25.72 -8.35
CA THR A 254 -9.21 -24.25 -8.40
C THR A 254 -8.83 -23.63 -7.06
N TYR A 255 -9.24 -24.25 -5.96
CA TYR A 255 -8.91 -23.85 -4.60
C TYR A 255 -7.40 -23.97 -4.31
N GLU A 256 -6.78 -25.08 -4.73
CA GLU A 256 -5.31 -25.26 -4.67
C GLU A 256 -4.56 -24.19 -5.48
N LEU A 257 -5.03 -23.88 -6.69
CA LEU A 257 -4.44 -22.81 -7.51
C LEU A 257 -4.59 -21.43 -6.87
N SER A 258 -5.71 -21.15 -6.20
CA SER A 258 -5.90 -19.91 -5.44
C SER A 258 -4.90 -19.79 -4.29
N TRP A 259 -4.59 -20.90 -3.60
CA TRP A 259 -3.57 -20.92 -2.54
C TRP A 259 -2.17 -20.63 -3.09
N LYS A 260 -1.80 -21.28 -4.20
CA LYS A 260 -0.54 -21.02 -4.91
C LYS A 260 -0.42 -19.56 -5.36
N ARG A 261 -1.52 -18.98 -5.89
CA ARG A 261 -1.56 -17.55 -6.27
C ARG A 261 -1.37 -16.63 -5.07
N HIS A 262 -2.10 -16.88 -3.98
CA HIS A 262 -1.96 -16.11 -2.75
C HIS A 262 -0.50 -16.09 -2.30
N ASN A 263 0.14 -17.26 -2.17
CA ASN A 263 1.53 -17.34 -1.71
C ASN A 263 2.49 -16.62 -2.66
N ARG A 264 2.32 -16.80 -3.97
CA ARG A 264 3.08 -16.04 -4.97
C ARG A 264 2.93 -14.53 -4.79
N TYR A 265 1.71 -14.01 -4.60
CA TYR A 265 1.51 -12.58 -4.38
C TYR A 265 2.15 -12.08 -3.07
N MET A 266 2.16 -12.93 -2.03
CA MET A 266 2.86 -12.63 -0.78
C MET A 266 4.39 -12.69 -0.92
N GLU A 267 4.92 -13.43 -1.89
CA GLU A 267 6.36 -13.53 -2.16
C GLU A 267 6.85 -12.40 -3.07
N THR A 268 6.06 -12.02 -4.07
CA THR A 268 6.45 -10.99 -5.05
C THR A 268 5.99 -9.59 -4.66
N HIS A 269 5.07 -9.47 -3.71
CA HIS A 269 4.38 -8.22 -3.32
C HIS A 269 3.60 -7.57 -4.47
N GLU A 270 3.36 -8.33 -5.54
CA GLU A 270 2.67 -7.88 -6.74
C GLU A 270 1.27 -8.47 -6.82
N PHE A 271 0.27 -7.60 -6.87
CA PHE A 271 -1.14 -7.94 -6.89
C PHE A 271 -1.76 -7.49 -8.22
N PRO A 272 -2.01 -8.41 -9.16
CA PRO A 272 -2.54 -8.06 -10.47
C PRO A 272 -3.97 -7.48 -10.35
N THR A 273 -4.24 -6.48 -11.18
CA THR A 273 -5.59 -5.93 -11.33
C THR A 273 -6.43 -6.79 -12.28
N LYS A 274 -7.75 -6.77 -12.08
CA LYS A 274 -8.72 -7.41 -12.98
C LYS A 274 -9.99 -6.58 -13.04
N VAL A 275 -10.39 -6.20 -14.24
CA VAL A 275 -11.61 -5.43 -14.49
C VAL A 275 -12.84 -6.33 -14.26
N SER A 276 -13.84 -5.81 -13.57
CA SER A 276 -15.12 -6.49 -13.39
C SER A 276 -16.25 -5.49 -13.14
N ALA A 277 -17.49 -5.97 -13.07
CA ALA A 277 -18.62 -5.16 -12.61
C ALA A 277 -18.37 -4.60 -11.20
N LEU A 278 -17.59 -5.30 -10.38
CA LEU A 278 -17.31 -4.91 -9.00
C LEU A 278 -16.34 -3.72 -8.87
N CYS A 279 -15.75 -3.22 -9.96
CA CYS A 279 -14.84 -2.06 -9.89
C CYS A 279 -15.50 -0.85 -9.22
N GLY A 280 -16.80 -0.62 -9.43
CA GLY A 280 -17.54 0.50 -8.83
C GLY A 280 -17.64 0.50 -7.30
N TRP A 281 -17.32 -0.63 -6.66
CA TRP A 281 -17.30 -0.81 -5.20
C TRP A 281 -15.88 -1.07 -4.68
N CYS A 282 -14.85 -0.89 -5.52
CA CYS A 282 -13.46 -1.10 -5.11
C CYS A 282 -12.97 0.15 -4.36
N PRO A 283 -12.40 0.03 -3.15
CA PRO A 283 -11.92 1.18 -2.40
C PRO A 283 -10.73 1.89 -3.08
N LEU A 284 -10.04 1.22 -4.00
CA LEU A 284 -8.93 1.79 -4.78
C LEU A 284 -9.35 2.39 -6.12
N ILE A 285 -10.65 2.42 -6.44
CA ILE A 285 -11.11 2.77 -7.80
C ILE A 285 -10.59 4.12 -8.29
N ASN A 286 -10.61 5.14 -7.42
CA ASN A 286 -10.21 6.50 -7.78
C ASN A 286 -8.70 6.65 -8.04
N ALA A 287 -7.88 5.73 -7.50
CA ALA A 287 -6.43 5.69 -7.73
C ALA A 287 -6.01 4.61 -8.76
N CYS A 288 -6.91 3.72 -9.18
CA CYS A 288 -6.57 2.57 -10.00
C CYS A 288 -6.39 2.94 -11.49
N PRO A 289 -5.19 2.76 -12.08
CA PRO A 289 -4.93 3.14 -13.47
C PRO A 289 -5.77 2.33 -14.47
N VAL A 290 -6.00 1.05 -14.19
CA VAL A 290 -6.79 0.17 -15.06
C VAL A 290 -8.28 0.51 -15.00
N ALA A 291 -8.80 0.92 -13.84
CA ALA A 291 -10.19 1.39 -13.73
C ALA A 291 -10.39 2.67 -14.55
N LYS A 292 -9.40 3.59 -14.52
CA LYS A 292 -9.39 4.82 -15.30
C LYS A 292 -9.32 4.56 -16.80
N GLU A 293 -8.40 3.69 -17.24
CA GLU A 293 -8.26 3.26 -18.66
C GLU A 293 -9.58 2.69 -19.22
N GLU A 294 -10.27 1.89 -18.41
CA GLU A 294 -11.50 1.18 -18.77
C GLU A 294 -12.79 1.98 -18.49
N GLY A 295 -12.65 3.26 -18.10
CA GLY A 295 -13.78 4.16 -17.85
C GLY A 295 -14.71 3.71 -16.72
N LYS A 296 -14.21 2.94 -15.75
CA LYS A 296 -15.00 2.53 -14.57
C LYS A 296 -15.20 3.72 -13.62
N LYS A 297 -16.39 3.83 -13.06
CA LYS A 297 -16.79 4.89 -12.14
C LYS A 297 -17.25 4.30 -10.81
N VAL A 298 -17.15 5.10 -9.76
CA VAL A 298 -17.67 4.79 -8.43
C VAL A 298 -19.17 4.54 -8.54
N SER A 299 -19.69 3.53 -7.83
CA SER A 299 -21.14 3.34 -7.73
C SER A 299 -21.75 4.44 -6.87
N GLU A 300 -22.82 5.07 -7.35
CA GLU A 300 -23.56 6.12 -6.62
C GLU A 300 -23.97 5.68 -5.20
N LYS A 301 -24.19 4.38 -5.00
CA LYS A 301 -24.59 3.82 -3.69
C LYS A 301 -23.53 3.89 -2.60
N VAL A 302 -22.27 4.08 -2.98
CA VAL A 302 -21.12 4.10 -2.07
C VAL A 302 -20.23 5.32 -2.31
N ALA A 303 -20.69 6.29 -3.12
CA ALA A 303 -19.88 7.44 -3.53
C ALA A 303 -19.34 8.23 -2.32
N ASP A 304 -20.19 8.45 -1.33
CA ASP A 304 -19.85 9.19 -0.10
C ASP A 304 -18.90 8.42 0.83
N GLN A 305 -18.68 7.13 0.58
CA GLN A 305 -17.81 6.26 1.37
C GLN A 305 -16.44 6.03 0.72
N MET A 306 -16.19 6.59 -0.47
CA MET A 306 -15.00 6.29 -1.26
C MET A 306 -13.94 7.39 -1.13
N PHE A 307 -12.70 6.99 -0.86
CA PHE A 307 -11.55 7.88 -0.83
C PHE A 307 -11.23 8.45 -2.21
N SER A 308 -10.88 9.74 -2.28
CA SER A 308 -10.38 10.34 -3.52
C SER A 308 -8.99 9.80 -3.89
N SER A 309 -8.53 10.07 -5.11
CA SER A 309 -7.16 9.72 -5.50
C SER A 309 -6.11 10.43 -4.64
N THR A 310 -6.41 11.66 -4.20
CA THR A 310 -5.54 12.46 -3.33
C THR A 310 -5.51 11.89 -1.92
N ASP A 311 -6.66 11.41 -1.43
CA ASP A 311 -6.76 10.78 -0.12
C ASP A 311 -5.90 9.53 -0.01
N LEU A 312 -5.91 8.71 -1.07
CA LEU A 312 -5.14 7.47 -1.12
C LEU A 312 -3.64 7.72 -1.37
N GLY A 313 -3.30 8.74 -2.16
CA GLY A 313 -1.90 9.13 -2.41
C GLY A 313 -1.01 8.08 -3.08
N ILE A 314 -1.56 7.02 -3.67
CA ILE A 314 -0.78 5.88 -4.20
C ILE A 314 0.01 6.29 -5.46
N PRO A 315 1.36 6.32 -5.44
CA PRO A 315 2.17 6.69 -6.60
C PRO A 315 2.15 5.63 -7.69
N ALA A 316 2.55 6.01 -8.90
CA ALA A 316 2.90 5.07 -9.97
C ALA A 316 4.43 4.94 -10.07
N LEU A 317 4.93 3.71 -10.12
CA LEU A 317 6.34 3.41 -10.35
C LEU A 317 6.74 3.78 -11.77
N ARG A 318 7.98 4.26 -11.94
CA ARG A 318 8.56 4.49 -13.27
C ARG A 318 8.86 3.13 -13.92
N PRO A 319 8.66 2.98 -15.25
CA PRO A 319 9.05 1.77 -15.95
C PRO A 319 10.52 1.41 -15.67
N GLY A 320 10.77 0.19 -15.19
CA GLY A 320 12.11 -0.29 -14.81
C GLY A 320 12.50 -0.12 -13.35
N ALA A 321 11.68 0.55 -12.52
CA ALA A 321 11.87 0.58 -11.07
C ALA A 321 11.44 -0.75 -10.43
N SER A 322 12.26 -1.34 -9.56
CA SER A 322 11.93 -2.59 -8.85
C SER A 322 11.53 -2.32 -7.39
N VAL A 323 10.56 -3.09 -6.90
CA VAL A 323 10.02 -3.02 -5.53
C VAL A 323 11.04 -3.43 -4.47
N ALA A 324 12.07 -4.20 -4.85
CA ALA A 324 13.15 -4.60 -3.94
C ALA A 324 13.91 -3.40 -3.35
N ALA A 325 13.76 -2.21 -3.94
CA ALA A 325 14.32 -0.96 -3.46
C ALA A 325 13.41 -0.18 -2.47
N MET A 326 12.18 -0.62 -2.18
CA MET A 326 11.20 0.15 -1.37
C MET A 326 10.74 -0.54 -0.08
N ALA A 327 11.12 -1.79 0.16
CA ALA A 327 10.85 -2.47 1.44
C ALA A 327 11.90 -2.05 2.49
N SER A 328 11.68 -0.92 3.15
CA SER A 328 12.45 -0.55 4.36
C SER A 328 11.61 -0.83 5.61
N THR A 329 11.81 -2.00 6.20
CA THR A 329 11.39 -2.29 7.57
C THR A 329 12.19 -1.46 8.57
N GLU A 330 11.59 -1.16 9.72
CA GLU A 330 12.06 -0.37 10.88
C GLU A 330 13.44 -0.72 11.49
N ASP A 331 14.26 -1.56 10.86
CA ASP A 331 15.59 -1.99 11.35
C ASP A 331 16.75 -1.67 10.40
N THR A 332 16.62 -0.73 9.46
CA THR A 332 17.79 -0.27 8.67
C THR A 332 18.56 0.84 9.39
N ILE A 333 19.17 0.48 10.53
CA ILE A 333 20.57 0.90 10.73
C ILE A 333 21.34 -0.04 9.80
N VAL A 334 21.83 0.48 8.68
CA VAL A 334 22.74 -0.30 7.86
C VAL A 334 24.10 -0.30 8.58
N GLU A 335 24.27 -1.14 9.61
CA GLU A 335 25.60 -1.48 10.14
C GLU A 335 26.30 -2.34 9.10
N HIS A 336 26.83 -1.69 8.07
CA HIS A 336 27.53 -2.37 7.01
C HIS A 336 29.00 -2.51 7.43
N HIS A 337 29.33 -3.55 8.19
CA HIS A 337 30.72 -3.88 8.47
C HIS A 337 31.40 -4.52 7.25
N GLY A 338 32.46 -3.87 6.75
CA GLY A 338 33.51 -4.50 5.95
C GLY A 338 33.30 -4.52 4.43
N GLN A 339 33.64 -3.41 3.77
CA GLN A 339 34.49 -3.32 2.56
C GLN A 339 34.51 -1.86 2.08
N ASP A 340 35.68 -1.37 1.67
CA ASP A 340 35.90 -0.02 1.17
C ASP A 340 35.02 0.26 -0.05
N ILE A 341 34.39 1.43 -0.11
CA ILE A 341 33.63 1.86 -1.28
C ILE A 341 34.65 2.31 -2.33
N THR A 342 34.94 1.45 -3.30
CA THR A 342 35.75 1.83 -4.47
C THR A 342 34.85 2.51 -5.49
N PHE A 343 35.07 3.81 -5.74
CA PHE A 343 34.34 4.58 -6.76
C PHE A 343 34.74 4.24 -8.21
N PHE A 344 35.71 3.35 -8.40
CA PHE A 344 36.25 3.02 -9.71
C PHE A 344 35.48 1.88 -10.37
N MET A 345 35.17 2.06 -11.65
CA MET A 345 34.55 1.01 -12.47
C MET A 345 35.40 -0.26 -12.40
N PRO A 346 34.82 -1.42 -12.09
CA PRO A 346 35.52 -2.69 -12.24
C PRO A 346 35.87 -2.89 -13.72
N ASP A 347 36.95 -3.63 -13.97
CA ASP A 347 37.47 -3.94 -15.30
C ASP A 347 36.32 -4.17 -16.32
N PRO A 348 36.20 -3.39 -17.42
CA PRO A 348 35.16 -3.55 -18.43
C PRO A 348 35.02 -4.98 -18.95
N PHE A 349 36.13 -5.74 -18.97
CA PHE A 349 36.15 -7.14 -19.38
C PHE A 349 35.43 -8.07 -18.39
N SER A 350 35.37 -7.70 -17.10
CA SER A 350 34.65 -8.47 -16.07
C SER A 350 33.12 -8.48 -16.27
N TYR A 351 32.60 -7.57 -17.09
CA TYR A 351 31.17 -7.46 -17.43
C TYR A 351 30.81 -7.95 -18.83
N GLY A 352 31.75 -8.54 -19.57
CA GLY A 352 31.49 -9.10 -20.90
C GLY A 352 31.14 -8.05 -21.96
N ILE A 353 31.68 -6.83 -21.82
CA ILE A 353 31.45 -5.73 -22.75
C ILE A 353 32.16 -6.06 -24.09
N PRO A 354 31.45 -6.04 -25.23
CA PRO A 354 32.06 -6.30 -26.54
C PRO A 354 33.12 -5.25 -26.92
N ASP A 355 34.18 -5.67 -27.62
CA ASP A 355 35.31 -4.81 -28.04
C ASP A 355 34.89 -3.53 -28.78
N GLU A 356 33.79 -3.61 -29.54
CA GLU A 356 33.20 -2.47 -30.28
C GLU A 356 32.60 -1.39 -29.37
N GLN A 357 32.35 -1.70 -28.09
CA GLN A 357 31.86 -0.76 -27.07
C GLN A 357 32.94 -0.34 -26.08
N LEU A 358 34.12 -0.99 -26.10
CA LEU A 358 35.21 -0.72 -25.17
C LEU A 358 35.68 0.73 -25.24
N GLU A 359 35.85 1.28 -26.44
CA GLU A 359 36.32 2.67 -26.61
C GLU A 359 35.33 3.71 -26.05
N ALA A 360 34.04 3.40 -26.05
CA ALA A 360 33.01 4.26 -25.45
C ALA A 360 33.00 4.14 -23.92
N VAL A 361 33.26 2.94 -23.39
CA VAL A 361 33.36 2.66 -21.96
C VAL A 361 34.63 3.26 -21.38
N GLU A 362 35.78 3.11 -22.04
CA GLU A 362 37.05 3.73 -21.67
C GLU A 362 36.91 5.26 -21.64
N ARG A 363 36.29 5.87 -22.65
CA ARG A 363 35.97 7.30 -22.65
C ARG A 363 35.05 7.73 -21.50
N ALA A 364 34.11 6.88 -21.08
CA ALA A 364 33.26 7.14 -19.93
C ALA A 364 34.03 7.00 -18.60
N SER A 365 34.97 6.07 -18.51
CA SER A 365 35.85 5.88 -17.36
C SER A 365 36.87 7.01 -17.19
N GLU A 366 37.46 7.50 -18.29
CA GLU A 366 38.33 8.69 -18.30
C GLU A 366 37.60 9.94 -17.78
N LEU A 367 36.33 10.10 -18.17
CA LEU A 367 35.47 11.19 -17.69
C LEU A 367 35.23 11.12 -16.18
N ALA A 368 34.99 9.92 -15.65
CA ALA A 368 34.79 9.68 -14.22
C ALA A 368 36.06 10.03 -13.40
N ALA A 369 37.25 9.69 -13.88
CA ALA A 369 38.52 10.06 -13.22
C ALA A 369 38.75 11.58 -13.17
N HIS A 370 38.42 12.29 -14.25
CA HIS A 370 38.51 13.76 -14.28
C HIS A 370 37.53 14.46 -13.33
N MET A 371 36.43 13.81 -12.94
CA MET A 371 35.49 14.33 -11.93
C MET A 371 36.06 14.36 -10.50
N TYR A 372 37.12 13.59 -10.22
CA TYR A 372 37.74 13.51 -8.88
C TYR A 372 39.05 14.29 -8.74
N ALA A 373 39.46 15.06 -9.74
CA ALA A 373 40.63 15.94 -9.70
C ALA A 373 41.97 15.27 -9.30
N SER A 374 42.10 13.95 -9.44
CA SER A 374 43.35 13.23 -9.09
C SER A 374 44.39 13.22 -10.22
N GLY A 375 43.97 13.44 -11.48
CA GLY A 375 44.88 13.40 -12.64
C GLY A 375 45.38 12.00 -13.01
N GLU A 376 44.89 10.95 -12.34
CA GLU A 376 45.28 9.56 -12.59
C GLU A 376 44.31 8.84 -13.54
N ASN A 377 44.85 7.93 -14.36
CA ASN A 377 44.04 7.03 -15.18
C ASN A 377 43.46 5.90 -14.29
N PRO A 378 42.12 5.77 -14.22
CA PRO A 378 41.45 4.85 -13.30
C PRO A 378 41.60 3.38 -13.69
N ILE A 379 42.03 3.10 -14.93
CA ILE A 379 42.34 1.73 -15.38
C ILE A 379 43.72 1.29 -14.87
N THR A 380 44.63 2.23 -14.58
CA THR A 380 46.02 1.94 -14.17
C THR A 380 46.34 2.26 -12.72
N SER A 381 45.44 2.96 -12.01
CA SER A 381 45.62 3.25 -10.59
C SER A 381 45.34 1.97 -9.77
N LEU A 382 46.41 1.35 -9.29
CA LEU A 382 46.37 0.21 -8.36
C LEU A 382 46.26 0.67 -6.90
N ASP A 383 46.10 1.97 -6.68
CA ASP A 383 46.10 2.54 -5.34
C ASP A 383 44.72 2.40 -4.69
N LYS A 384 44.58 1.29 -3.96
CA LYS A 384 43.36 0.93 -3.21
C LYS A 384 43.11 1.84 -2.00
N ASP A 385 44.03 2.75 -1.70
CA ASP A 385 44.00 3.54 -0.46
C ASP A 385 43.22 4.87 -0.60
N HIS A 386 42.70 5.20 -1.79
CA HIS A 386 41.74 6.30 -1.99
C HIS A 386 40.29 5.93 -1.57
N GLY A 387 40.16 5.13 -0.50
CA GLY A 387 38.87 4.79 0.08
C GLY A 387 38.22 6.02 0.72
N MET A 388 37.04 6.39 0.24
CA MET A 388 36.14 7.22 1.05
C MET A 388 35.77 6.43 2.32
N ALA A 389 35.85 7.07 3.48
CA ALA A 389 35.29 6.49 4.70
C ALA A 389 33.82 6.11 4.44
N LYS A 390 33.42 4.94 4.95
CA LYS A 390 32.08 4.43 4.72
C LYS A 390 31.05 5.38 5.32
N ILE A 391 30.25 6.01 4.48
CA ILE A 391 29.21 6.94 4.93
C ILE A 391 28.04 6.11 5.46
N THR A 392 27.71 6.28 6.73
CA THR A 392 26.57 5.59 7.37
C THR A 392 25.27 6.27 6.95
N GLU A 393 24.31 5.50 6.44
CA GLU A 393 22.98 6.00 6.14
C GLU A 393 22.12 6.05 7.41
N ASP A 394 21.43 7.18 7.60
CA ASP A 394 20.44 7.39 8.66
C ASP A 394 19.07 7.69 8.02
N LYS A 395 18.05 7.96 8.84
CA LYS A 395 16.68 8.27 8.40
C LYS A 395 16.66 9.45 7.44
N VAL A 396 15.73 9.42 6.48
CA VAL A 396 15.66 10.38 5.37
C VAL A 396 15.49 11.86 5.79
N TRP A 397 14.98 12.13 7.00
CA TRP A 397 14.86 13.49 7.54
C TRP A 397 16.05 13.94 8.39
N VAL A 398 17.06 13.09 8.58
CA VAL A 398 18.30 13.42 9.26
C VAL A 398 19.32 13.83 8.19
N PRO A 399 19.67 15.12 8.04
CA PRO A 399 20.52 15.59 6.95
C PRO A 399 21.98 15.17 7.08
N TYR A 400 22.44 14.89 8.30
CA TYR A 400 23.83 14.57 8.60
C TYR A 400 23.95 13.20 9.28
N THR A 401 25.04 12.48 9.04
CA THR A 401 25.40 11.30 9.82
C THR A 401 25.78 11.71 11.25
N VAL A 402 25.99 10.73 12.13
CA VAL A 402 26.48 10.97 13.51
C VAL A 402 27.84 11.69 13.50
N GLU A 403 28.63 11.47 12.46
CA GLU A 403 29.95 12.07 12.20
C GLU A 403 29.87 13.47 11.56
N GLY A 404 28.66 13.97 11.26
CA GLY A 404 28.44 15.29 10.67
C GLY A 404 28.59 15.34 9.14
N GLU A 405 28.76 14.20 8.48
CA GLU A 405 28.82 14.09 7.02
C GLU A 405 27.41 14.14 6.42
N LEU A 406 27.26 14.42 5.12
CA LEU A 406 25.94 14.36 4.47
C LEU A 406 25.41 12.92 4.52
N ASN A 407 24.27 12.70 5.19
CA ASN A 407 23.60 11.39 5.16
C ASN A 407 23.09 11.14 3.74
N PRO A 408 23.59 10.12 2.99
CA PRO A 408 23.26 9.93 1.59
C PRO A 408 21.80 9.51 1.36
N ASN A 409 21.12 9.02 2.40
CA ASN A 409 19.70 8.71 2.38
C ASN A 409 18.81 9.94 2.69
N SER A 410 19.40 11.09 3.03
CA SER A 410 18.62 12.26 3.45
C SER A 410 17.96 13.03 2.30
N TYR A 411 16.90 13.79 2.62
CA TYR A 411 16.31 14.77 1.69
C TYR A 411 17.33 15.81 1.24
N ALA A 412 18.28 16.19 2.12
CA ALA A 412 19.41 17.04 1.76
C ALA A 412 20.30 16.39 0.69
N ALA A 413 20.54 15.08 0.77
CA ALA A 413 21.29 14.35 -0.25
C ALA A 413 20.59 14.39 -1.59
N MET A 414 19.30 14.07 -1.65
CA MET A 414 18.50 14.23 -2.88
C MET A 414 18.63 15.65 -3.46
N GLY A 415 18.65 16.66 -2.57
CA GLY A 415 18.95 18.07 -2.85
C GLY A 415 20.26 18.29 -3.61
N VAL A 416 21.35 17.88 -2.98
CA VAL A 416 22.73 18.13 -3.40
C VAL A 416 23.10 17.28 -4.62
N PHE A 417 22.76 15.98 -4.64
CA PHE A 417 22.98 15.09 -5.79
C PHE A 417 22.25 15.61 -7.04
N GLY A 418 20.96 15.96 -6.90
CA GLY A 418 20.19 16.49 -8.02
C GLY A 418 20.72 17.81 -8.57
N THR A 419 21.43 18.61 -7.77
CA THR A 419 22.09 19.84 -8.25
C THR A 419 23.39 19.54 -9.00
N ALA A 420 24.16 18.57 -8.52
CA ALA A 420 25.35 18.08 -9.23
C ALA A 420 24.99 17.44 -10.58
N GLU A 421 23.93 16.63 -10.64
CA GLU A 421 23.39 16.06 -11.88
C GLU A 421 23.04 17.15 -12.90
N LEU A 422 22.36 18.22 -12.46
CA LEU A 422 22.03 19.34 -13.34
C LEU A 422 23.27 20.03 -13.90
N ALA A 423 24.33 20.16 -13.10
CA ALA A 423 25.59 20.73 -13.57
C ALA A 423 26.24 19.84 -14.64
N VAL A 424 26.26 18.52 -14.43
CA VAL A 424 26.75 17.55 -15.42
C VAL A 424 25.95 17.64 -16.72
N GLU A 425 24.61 17.65 -16.63
CA GLU A 425 23.75 17.79 -17.80
C GLU A 425 23.97 19.11 -18.55
N ALA A 426 24.11 20.21 -17.82
CA ALA A 426 24.36 21.54 -18.38
C ALA A 426 25.69 21.60 -19.14
N LEU A 427 26.77 21.08 -18.56
CA LEU A 427 28.09 20.99 -19.21
C LEU A 427 28.04 20.07 -20.43
N HIS A 428 27.37 18.92 -20.33
CA HIS A 428 27.20 17.99 -21.44
C HIS A 428 26.49 18.66 -22.63
N ARG A 429 25.35 19.32 -22.37
CA ARG A 429 24.59 20.02 -23.42
C ARG A 429 25.38 21.16 -24.07
N ALA A 430 26.25 21.82 -23.30
CA ALA A 430 27.14 22.88 -23.81
C ALA A 430 28.38 22.33 -24.55
N GLY A 431 28.60 21.02 -24.55
CA GLY A 431 29.81 20.42 -25.13
C GLY A 431 31.10 20.76 -24.37
N LEU A 432 30.98 21.11 -23.09
CA LEU A 432 32.10 21.47 -22.22
C LEU A 432 32.63 20.23 -21.47
N ALA A 433 33.89 20.32 -21.01
CA ALA A 433 34.52 19.26 -20.24
C ALA A 433 33.77 19.03 -18.90
N ILE A 434 33.35 17.78 -18.66
CA ILE A 434 32.73 17.35 -17.41
C ILE A 434 33.85 16.84 -16.50
N ASN A 435 34.44 17.77 -15.74
CA ASN A 435 35.48 17.48 -14.74
C ASN A 435 35.07 18.05 -13.38
N GLY A 436 35.80 17.67 -12.33
CA GLY A 436 35.40 17.95 -10.95
C GLY A 436 35.29 19.43 -10.64
N SER A 437 36.24 20.23 -11.15
CA SER A 437 36.24 21.68 -11.00
C SER A 437 35.03 22.34 -11.66
N ASN A 438 34.71 21.95 -12.90
CA ASN A 438 33.61 22.54 -13.65
C ASN A 438 32.25 22.14 -13.06
N VAL A 439 32.10 20.86 -12.70
CA VAL A 439 30.87 20.33 -12.09
C VAL A 439 30.64 20.99 -10.74
N LYS A 440 31.67 21.09 -9.88
CA LYS A 440 31.56 21.72 -8.57
C LYS A 440 31.25 23.21 -8.66
N ALA A 441 31.93 23.94 -9.54
CA ALA A 441 31.68 25.37 -9.74
C ALA A 441 30.24 25.63 -10.19
N LEU A 442 29.76 24.91 -11.21
CA LEU A 442 28.41 25.09 -11.73
C LEU A 442 27.34 24.60 -10.76
N ALA A 443 27.56 23.49 -10.05
CA ALA A 443 26.65 23.01 -9.01
C ALA A 443 26.54 24.01 -7.85
N ALA A 444 27.65 24.64 -7.44
CA ALA A 444 27.63 25.69 -6.42
C ALA A 444 26.84 26.93 -6.88
N THR A 445 26.99 27.35 -8.15
CA THR A 445 26.17 28.43 -8.74
C THR A 445 24.69 28.07 -8.70
N PHE A 446 24.33 26.83 -9.01
CA PHE A 446 22.95 26.36 -8.96
C PHE A 446 22.39 26.29 -7.54
N GLN A 447 23.19 25.84 -6.56
CA GLN A 447 22.81 25.88 -5.15
C GLN A 447 22.57 27.32 -4.68
N HIS A 448 23.42 28.27 -5.09
CA HIS A 448 23.23 29.69 -4.78
C HIS A 448 21.89 30.21 -5.32
N ILE A 449 21.57 29.93 -6.59
CA ILE A 449 20.29 30.36 -7.20
C ILE A 449 19.09 29.77 -6.45
N VAL A 450 19.16 28.47 -6.11
CA VAL A 450 18.10 27.75 -5.39
C VAL A 450 17.89 28.33 -4.00
N ALA A 451 18.98 28.56 -3.26
CA ALA A 451 18.94 29.12 -1.91
C ALA A 451 18.34 30.53 -1.91
N GLU A 452 18.83 31.42 -2.78
CA GLU A 452 18.34 32.81 -2.92
C GLU A 452 16.87 32.88 -3.32
N ALA A 453 16.41 31.96 -4.18
CA ALA A 453 15.02 31.86 -4.56
C ALA A 453 14.15 31.34 -3.42
N GLN A 454 14.61 30.31 -2.70
CA GLN A 454 13.91 29.69 -1.56
C GLN A 454 13.75 30.67 -0.39
N GLU A 455 14.85 31.30 0.03
CA GLU A 455 14.91 32.15 1.22
C GLU A 455 13.90 33.30 1.16
N SER A 456 13.70 33.87 -0.04
CA SER A 456 12.83 35.03 -0.25
C SER A 456 11.36 34.87 0.15
N TRP A 457 10.89 33.63 0.33
CA TRP A 457 9.49 33.36 0.70
C TRP A 457 9.35 32.34 1.83
N THR A 458 10.37 31.54 2.13
CA THR A 458 10.35 30.60 3.26
C THR A 458 11.24 31.00 4.43
N GLY A 459 12.19 31.93 4.24
CA GLY A 459 13.21 32.28 5.24
C GLY A 459 14.21 31.16 5.55
N SER A 460 14.23 30.08 4.75
CA SER A 460 15.12 28.94 4.91
C SER A 460 15.85 28.63 3.61
N THR A 461 17.08 28.14 3.70
CA THR A 461 17.90 27.65 2.57
C THR A 461 18.18 26.16 2.66
N SER A 462 17.57 25.47 3.62
CA SER A 462 17.80 24.04 3.88
C SER A 462 17.47 23.17 2.66
N ALA A 463 18.42 22.31 2.27
CA ALA A 463 18.25 21.34 1.20
C ALA A 463 17.25 20.22 1.53
N SER A 464 16.97 20.00 2.83
CA SER A 464 15.96 19.04 3.29
C SER A 464 14.54 19.53 3.11
N ASP A 465 14.35 20.82 2.84
CA ASP A 465 13.02 21.42 2.80
C ASP A 465 12.30 21.06 1.49
N GLY A 466 11.00 20.80 1.58
CA GLY A 466 10.17 20.62 0.39
C GLY A 466 10.17 21.84 -0.54
N ALA A 467 10.44 23.04 -0.02
CA ALA A 467 10.60 24.26 -0.81
C ALA A 467 11.85 24.22 -1.71
N ASN A 468 12.96 23.67 -1.21
CA ASN A 468 14.19 23.50 -1.99
C ASN A 468 13.96 22.64 -3.23
N SER A 469 13.24 21.52 -3.06
CA SER A 469 12.91 20.62 -4.17
C SER A 469 12.06 21.30 -5.26
N ARG A 470 11.14 22.19 -4.87
CA ARG A 470 10.36 23.01 -5.82
C ARG A 470 11.25 24.04 -6.53
N MET A 471 12.19 24.66 -5.82
CA MET A 471 13.13 25.63 -6.40
C MET A 471 14.09 24.97 -7.39
N ARG A 472 14.56 23.75 -7.13
CA ARG A 472 15.33 22.95 -8.11
C ARG A 472 14.51 22.61 -9.35
N GLY A 473 13.22 22.30 -9.18
CA GLY A 473 12.28 22.15 -10.30
C GLY A 473 12.15 23.43 -11.14
N ALA A 474 12.03 24.59 -10.49
CA ALA A 474 12.01 25.88 -11.17
C ALA A 474 13.34 26.16 -11.89
N LEU A 475 14.49 25.87 -11.25
CA LEU A 475 15.81 26.01 -11.86
C LEU A 475 15.93 25.16 -13.14
N ARG A 476 15.43 23.92 -13.16
CA ARG A 476 15.39 23.10 -14.38
C ARG A 476 14.68 23.83 -15.54
N THR A 477 13.56 24.47 -15.26
CA THR A 477 12.84 25.30 -16.24
C THR A 477 13.65 26.53 -16.66
N VAL A 478 14.37 27.18 -15.73
CA VAL A 478 15.28 28.29 -16.07
C VAL A 478 16.38 27.82 -17.01
N LEU A 479 17.07 26.72 -16.70
CA LEU A 479 18.16 26.17 -17.53
C LEU A 479 17.67 25.77 -18.94
N ALA A 480 16.40 25.40 -19.08
CA ALA A 480 15.78 25.10 -20.38
C ALA A 480 15.35 26.35 -21.17
N THR A 481 15.18 27.50 -20.52
CA THR A 481 14.57 28.71 -21.11
C THR A 481 15.46 29.94 -21.06
N LEU A 482 16.61 29.87 -20.39
CA LEU A 482 17.59 30.94 -20.26
C LEU A 482 18.99 30.36 -20.57
N PRO A 483 19.54 30.64 -21.77
CA PRO A 483 20.87 30.18 -22.14
C PRO A 483 21.92 30.65 -21.13
N MET A 484 22.82 29.74 -20.72
CA MET A 484 23.93 30.05 -19.81
C MET A 484 25.06 30.78 -20.56
N PRO A 485 25.73 31.77 -19.95
CA PRO A 485 26.77 32.59 -20.58
C PRO A 485 28.14 31.88 -20.56
N PHE A 486 28.18 30.63 -21.04
CA PHE A 486 29.43 29.88 -21.13
C PHE A 486 30.41 30.58 -22.08
N GLY A 487 31.65 30.80 -21.61
CA GLY A 487 32.70 31.47 -22.38
C GLY A 487 32.71 33.00 -22.27
N GLU A 488 31.73 33.58 -21.58
CA GLU A 488 31.66 35.03 -21.30
C GLU A 488 32.35 35.38 -19.97
N ASP A 489 32.42 36.68 -19.65
CA ASP A 489 33.05 37.22 -18.44
C ASP A 489 32.18 37.09 -17.17
N GLU A 490 32.77 37.45 -16.02
CA GLU A 490 32.11 37.39 -14.70
C GLU A 490 30.85 38.26 -14.65
N ALA A 491 30.86 39.44 -15.29
CA ALA A 491 29.71 40.34 -15.32
C ALA A 491 28.51 39.73 -16.06
N ALA A 492 28.75 38.97 -17.14
CA ALA A 492 27.72 38.22 -17.83
C ALA A 492 27.13 37.10 -16.95
N TRP A 493 27.97 36.42 -16.16
CA TRP A 493 27.53 35.41 -15.19
C TRP A 493 26.69 36.02 -14.06
N ASP A 494 27.11 37.14 -13.48
CA ASP A 494 26.34 37.85 -12.46
C ASP A 494 24.95 38.24 -12.98
N GLY A 495 24.91 38.84 -14.17
CA GLY A 495 23.65 39.21 -14.83
C GLY A 495 22.74 38.01 -15.07
N TRP A 496 23.31 36.89 -15.49
CA TRP A 496 22.56 35.65 -15.71
C TRP A 496 22.03 35.05 -14.41
N VAL A 497 22.84 35.00 -13.34
CA VAL A 497 22.44 34.49 -12.02
C VAL A 497 21.28 35.31 -11.46
N VAL A 498 21.35 36.64 -11.52
CA VAL A 498 20.26 37.52 -11.10
C VAL A 498 18.97 37.24 -11.89
N ALA A 499 19.09 37.07 -13.21
CA ALA A 499 17.95 36.73 -14.06
C ALA A 499 17.36 35.34 -13.73
N ALA A 500 18.23 34.37 -13.43
CA ALA A 500 17.84 33.01 -13.05
C ALA A 500 17.08 33.00 -11.72
N VAL A 501 17.61 33.65 -10.68
CA VAL A 501 16.95 33.82 -9.37
C VAL A 501 15.59 34.48 -9.54
N ARG A 502 15.53 35.59 -10.30
CA ARG A 502 14.28 36.29 -10.56
C ARG A 502 13.24 35.39 -11.24
N ARG A 503 13.66 34.58 -12.22
CA ARG A 503 12.76 33.66 -12.93
C ARG A 503 12.26 32.54 -12.03
N CYS A 504 13.11 31.97 -11.18
CA CYS A 504 12.68 31.03 -10.14
C CYS A 504 11.64 31.66 -9.21
N LYS A 505 11.88 32.88 -8.71
CA LYS A 505 10.92 33.62 -7.87
C LYS A 505 9.60 33.90 -8.60
N SER A 506 9.64 34.25 -9.88
CA SER A 506 8.43 34.47 -10.69
C SER A 506 7.60 33.19 -10.87
N ILE A 507 8.24 32.05 -11.13
CA ILE A 507 7.56 30.74 -11.20
C ILE A 507 6.86 30.45 -9.87
N THR A 508 7.53 30.69 -8.74
CA THR A 508 6.96 30.54 -7.41
C THR A 508 5.76 31.46 -7.19
N ALA A 509 5.89 32.75 -7.54
CA ALA A 509 4.81 33.71 -7.39
C ALA A 509 3.54 33.29 -8.17
N VAL A 510 3.71 32.81 -9.41
CA VAL A 510 2.59 32.28 -10.21
C VAL A 510 2.01 31.01 -9.57
N ALA A 511 2.85 30.09 -9.08
CA ALA A 511 2.38 28.88 -8.42
C ALA A 511 1.56 29.18 -7.15
N LEU A 512 1.99 30.16 -6.35
CA LEU A 512 1.26 30.62 -5.16
C LEU A 512 -0.06 31.32 -5.54
N ALA A 513 -0.06 32.16 -6.57
CA ALA A 513 -1.27 32.81 -7.07
C ALA A 513 -2.29 31.78 -7.60
N LEU A 514 -1.86 30.76 -8.35
CA LEU A 514 -2.73 29.69 -8.82
C LEU A 514 -3.40 28.88 -7.71
N PHE A 515 -2.81 28.88 -6.50
CA PHE A 515 -3.40 28.24 -5.32
C PHE A 515 -4.35 29.18 -4.57
N ALA A 516 -3.98 30.46 -4.47
CA ALA A 516 -4.75 31.46 -3.72
C ALA A 516 -5.97 31.99 -4.47
N ASP A 517 -5.88 32.10 -5.79
CA ASP A 517 -6.89 32.73 -6.63
C ASP A 517 -7.98 31.73 -7.05
N GLU A 518 -9.22 32.21 -7.19
CA GLU A 518 -10.30 31.41 -7.78
C GLU A 518 -9.97 31.08 -9.23
N ARG A 519 -10.18 29.81 -9.60
CA ARG A 519 -9.87 29.32 -10.93
C ARG A 519 -10.88 29.89 -11.96
N PRO A 520 -10.44 30.63 -12.98
CA PRO A 520 -11.33 31.10 -14.04
C PRO A 520 -11.92 29.92 -14.81
N GLU A 521 -13.17 30.05 -15.30
CA GLU A 521 -13.79 29.01 -16.14
C GLU A 521 -13.12 28.87 -17.52
N THR A 522 -12.55 29.96 -18.06
CA THR A 522 -11.95 30.02 -19.40
C THR A 522 -10.57 30.69 -19.44
N PRO A 523 -9.55 30.16 -18.72
CA PRO A 523 -8.26 30.81 -18.53
C PRO A 523 -7.44 31.02 -19.81
N TRP A 524 -7.68 30.21 -20.86
CA TRP A 524 -6.99 30.34 -22.17
C TRP A 524 -7.41 31.57 -22.97
N THR A 525 -8.51 32.24 -22.61
CA THR A 525 -8.94 33.48 -23.28
C THR A 525 -7.92 34.60 -23.11
N ALA A 526 -7.23 34.65 -21.97
CA ALA A 526 -6.14 35.60 -21.72
C ALA A 526 -4.91 35.37 -22.63
N LEU A 527 -4.80 34.21 -23.26
CA LEU A 527 -3.74 33.89 -24.21
C LEU A 527 -4.12 34.25 -25.65
N ALA A 528 -5.40 34.59 -25.91
CA ALA A 528 -5.85 34.97 -27.24
C ALA A 528 -5.23 36.31 -27.64
N GLY A 529 -4.49 36.32 -28.76
CA GLY A 529 -3.80 37.53 -29.26
C GLY A 529 -2.38 37.72 -28.75
N VAL A 530 -1.86 36.81 -27.91
CA VAL A 530 -0.42 36.79 -27.61
C VAL A 530 0.33 36.37 -28.89
N ALA A 531 1.13 37.29 -29.43
CA ALA A 531 1.93 37.02 -30.62
C ALA A 531 3.00 35.95 -30.32
N ALA A 532 3.12 34.96 -31.20
CA ALA A 532 4.22 34.01 -31.13
C ALA A 532 5.51 34.74 -31.55
N GLU A 533 6.35 35.10 -30.59
CA GLU A 533 7.74 35.44 -30.89
C GLU A 533 8.50 34.17 -31.27
N ALA A 534 9.29 34.23 -32.35
CA ALA A 534 10.09 33.11 -32.80
C ALA A 534 11.02 32.67 -31.66
N ALA A 535 10.93 31.39 -31.27
CA ALA A 535 11.81 30.82 -30.26
C ALA A 535 13.27 31.07 -30.68
N PRO A 536 14.16 31.51 -29.77
CA PRO A 536 15.59 31.57 -30.07
C PRO A 536 16.03 30.18 -30.51
N ALA A 537 16.63 30.10 -31.69
CA ALA A 537 17.08 28.83 -32.26
C ALA A 537 17.92 28.09 -31.22
N ALA A 538 17.51 26.88 -30.84
CA ALA A 538 18.34 25.99 -30.05
C ALA A 538 19.68 25.85 -30.78
N SER A 539 20.75 26.40 -30.22
CA SER A 539 22.07 26.33 -30.83
C SER A 539 22.43 24.86 -31.03
N ALA A 540 22.47 24.42 -32.28
CA ALA A 540 23.04 23.12 -32.63
C ALA A 540 24.49 23.08 -32.11
N PRO A 541 24.97 21.94 -31.58
CA PRO A 541 26.34 21.83 -31.10
C PRO A 541 27.30 22.19 -32.24
N ALA A 542 28.23 23.11 -31.96
CA ALA A 542 29.24 23.54 -32.92
C ALA A 542 30.07 22.34 -33.42
N PRO A 543 30.49 22.33 -34.69
CA PRO A 543 31.25 21.21 -35.24
C PRO A 543 32.62 21.05 -34.54
N LYS A 544 33.05 19.78 -34.44
CA LYS A 544 34.16 19.21 -33.65
C LYS A 544 35.59 19.74 -33.91
N GLU A 545 35.80 20.96 -34.40
CA GLU A 545 37.16 21.45 -34.73
C GLU A 545 37.90 22.12 -33.57
N ALA A 546 37.23 22.59 -32.51
CA ALA A 546 37.90 23.25 -31.39
C ALA A 546 38.62 22.30 -30.40
N ALA A 547 38.23 21.02 -30.33
CA ALA A 547 38.75 20.07 -29.34
C ALA A 547 40.19 19.57 -29.63
N LYS A 548 40.74 19.80 -30.83
CA LYS A 548 42.10 19.35 -31.19
C LYS A 548 43.22 20.31 -30.81
N ALA A 549 42.92 21.55 -30.43
CA ALA A 549 43.95 22.56 -30.17
C ALA A 549 44.53 22.53 -28.74
N ALA A 550 43.83 21.93 -27.77
CA ALA A 550 44.23 21.97 -26.35
C ALA A 550 45.18 20.83 -25.90
N LEU A 551 45.50 19.86 -26.77
CA LEU A 551 46.21 18.63 -26.41
C LEU A 551 47.71 18.60 -26.78
N LYS A 552 48.33 19.75 -27.06
CA LYS A 552 49.77 19.82 -27.37
C LYS A 552 50.48 20.98 -26.66
N ALA A 553 50.83 20.79 -25.40
CA ALA A 553 51.98 21.45 -24.80
C ALA A 553 52.64 20.50 -23.78
N PRO A 554 53.95 20.22 -23.88
CA PRO A 554 54.62 19.30 -22.95
C PRO A 554 55.05 20.07 -21.69
N VAL A 555 54.62 19.61 -20.52
CA VAL A 555 55.16 20.10 -19.24
C VAL A 555 56.44 19.31 -18.93
N LYS A 556 57.54 20.04 -18.77
CA LYS A 556 58.85 19.52 -18.34
C LYS A 556 58.79 19.06 -16.88
N ALA A 557 59.36 17.89 -16.63
CA ALA A 557 59.71 17.42 -15.30
C ALA A 557 61.05 18.03 -14.83
N GLU A 558 61.14 18.37 -13.54
CA GLU A 558 62.39 18.47 -12.78
C GLU A 558 62.21 17.81 -11.40
N PRO A 559 63.30 17.29 -10.79
CA PRO A 559 63.22 16.12 -9.95
C PRO A 559 63.36 16.40 -8.43
N ALA A 560 63.06 15.34 -7.68
CA ALA A 560 63.14 15.22 -6.22
C ALA A 560 64.50 15.60 -5.62
N ALA A 561 64.45 16.05 -4.36
CA ALA A 561 65.56 16.02 -3.43
C ALA A 561 65.07 15.45 -2.08
N ASP A 562 65.94 14.63 -1.52
CA ASP A 562 65.78 13.66 -0.45
C ASP A 562 66.25 14.24 0.91
N GLU A 563 66.06 13.45 1.97
CA GLU A 563 66.74 13.44 3.28
C GLU A 563 66.21 14.26 4.49
N ALA A 564 65.59 13.49 5.41
CA ALA A 564 66.12 13.09 6.73
C ALA A 564 65.85 13.90 8.03
N ALA A 565 65.12 13.22 8.92
CA ALA A 565 65.47 12.80 10.30
C ALA A 565 65.12 13.64 11.56
N ALA A 566 64.62 12.88 12.56
CA ALA A 566 64.59 13.05 14.02
C ALA A 566 63.65 14.14 14.60
N ASP A 567 62.95 14.00 15.73
CA ASP A 567 63.20 13.17 16.92
C ASP A 567 61.92 13.06 17.81
N THR A 568 61.94 12.04 18.67
CA THR A 568 61.13 11.66 19.85
C THR A 568 60.02 12.56 20.45
N ALA A 569 58.91 11.94 20.89
CA ALA A 569 58.43 11.98 22.29
C ALA A 569 57.28 10.96 22.57
N GLU A 570 57.51 10.07 23.53
CA GLU A 570 56.52 9.21 24.20
C GLU A 570 55.59 10.02 25.12
N ALA A 571 54.30 9.66 25.16
CA ALA A 571 53.47 9.73 26.37
C ALA A 571 52.26 8.77 26.23
N ALA A 572 52.24 7.73 27.06
CA ALA A 572 51.13 6.80 27.22
C ALA A 572 50.19 7.25 28.33
N VAL A 573 48.86 7.22 28.14
CA VAL A 573 47.87 7.08 29.23
C VAL A 573 46.56 6.42 28.73
N GLU A 574 46.23 5.31 29.40
CA GLU A 574 44.94 4.66 29.71
C GLU A 574 43.89 4.28 28.66
N ALA A 575 43.58 2.97 28.67
CA ALA A 575 42.33 2.37 28.23
C ALA A 575 41.29 2.34 29.37
N PRO A 576 39.98 2.39 29.06
CA PRO A 576 38.95 1.84 29.92
C PRO A 576 38.31 0.55 29.34
N ALA A 577 38.01 -0.36 30.26
CA ALA A 577 37.41 -1.68 30.08
C ALA A 577 35.93 -1.65 29.60
N PRO A 578 35.40 -2.77 29.05
CA PRO A 578 34.06 -2.82 28.46
C PRO A 578 32.94 -2.90 29.52
N ALA A 579 31.88 -2.12 29.32
CA ALA A 579 30.67 -2.15 30.13
C ALA A 579 29.70 -3.26 29.69
N SER A 580 29.10 -3.87 30.70
CA SER A 580 28.24 -5.05 30.72
C SER A 580 26.84 -4.88 30.10
N GLU A 581 26.34 -5.95 29.47
CA GLU A 581 24.96 -6.16 29.01
C GLU A 581 23.89 -5.98 30.12
N PRO A 582 22.72 -5.39 29.80
CA PRO A 582 21.55 -5.47 30.65
C PRO A 582 20.63 -6.65 30.31
N LYS A 583 20.25 -7.36 31.39
CA LYS A 583 19.44 -8.58 31.44
C LYS A 583 18.00 -8.40 30.95
N ARG A 584 17.57 -9.39 30.18
CA ARG A 584 16.19 -9.73 29.76
C ARG A 584 15.24 -9.88 30.95
N VAL A 585 14.22 -9.03 31.03
CA VAL A 585 13.12 -9.14 32.01
C VAL A 585 11.97 -9.94 31.38
N ILE A 586 11.76 -11.15 31.88
CA ILE A 586 10.59 -12.00 31.60
C ILE A 586 9.45 -11.53 32.51
N ARG A 587 8.35 -11.02 31.95
CA ARG A 587 7.10 -10.82 32.70
C ARG A 587 6.23 -12.07 32.60
N LYS A 588 6.03 -12.72 33.75
CA LYS A 588 5.12 -13.84 33.97
C LYS A 588 3.65 -13.40 33.89
N ALA A 589 2.83 -14.31 33.40
CA ALA A 589 1.37 -14.27 33.37
C ALA A 589 0.76 -14.08 34.78
N ALA A 590 -0.29 -13.26 34.86
CA ALA A 590 -1.15 -13.16 36.04
C ALA A 590 -2.45 -13.94 35.79
N SER A 591 -2.86 -14.64 36.85
CA SER A 591 -3.92 -15.64 36.96
C SER A 591 -5.34 -15.06 37.03
N LYS A 592 -6.32 -15.88 36.63
CA LYS A 592 -7.75 -15.79 36.95
C LYS A 592 -8.03 -15.48 38.43
N PRO A 593 -9.17 -14.83 38.73
CA PRO A 593 -10.00 -15.15 39.89
C PRO A 593 -11.20 -16.03 39.50
N ALA A 594 -11.55 -16.94 40.41
CA ALA A 594 -12.73 -17.81 40.41
C ALA A 594 -13.93 -17.10 41.13
N PRO A 595 -15.13 -17.69 41.16
CA PRO A 595 -16.41 -16.98 41.24
C PRO A 595 -16.80 -16.58 42.66
N ALA A 596 -17.73 -15.62 42.78
CA ALA A 596 -18.45 -15.32 44.01
C ALA A 596 -19.90 -15.78 43.88
N ASP A 597 -20.34 -16.44 44.96
CA ASP A 597 -21.61 -17.13 45.15
C ASP A 597 -22.83 -16.20 45.31
N ASP A 598 -23.98 -16.77 44.91
CA ASP A 598 -25.31 -16.75 45.53
C ASP A 598 -25.76 -15.53 46.35
N LEU A 599 -26.78 -14.84 45.83
CA LEU A 599 -27.86 -14.31 46.66
C LEU A 599 -29.21 -14.52 45.97
N ASP A 600 -29.96 -15.46 46.54
CA ASP A 600 -31.39 -15.69 46.37
C ASP A 600 -32.22 -14.42 46.64
N PHE A 601 -33.11 -14.06 45.71
CA PHE A 601 -34.29 -13.25 46.04
C PHE A 601 -35.42 -13.45 45.02
N VAL A 602 -36.44 -14.23 45.39
CA VAL A 602 -37.76 -14.37 44.75
C VAL A 602 -38.73 -14.82 45.87
N PRO A 603 -40.05 -14.55 45.84
CA PRO A 603 -40.85 -13.46 45.26
C PRO A 603 -41.79 -12.82 46.31
N ASP A 604 -42.62 -11.84 45.91
CA ASP A 604 -44.07 -11.98 46.14
C ASP A 604 -44.89 -11.02 45.26
N ASP A 605 -45.89 -11.63 44.62
CA ASP A 605 -47.24 -11.17 44.31
C ASP A 605 -47.49 -9.84 43.58
N PHE A 606 -48.06 -9.94 42.37
CA PHE A 606 -49.45 -9.51 42.14
C PHE A 606 -50.06 -10.29 40.96
N ALA A 607 -51.09 -11.05 41.26
CA ALA A 607 -51.97 -11.72 40.31
C ALA A 607 -53.10 -10.79 39.84
N ALA A 608 -53.59 -11.09 38.64
CA ALA A 608 -54.93 -10.84 38.09
C ALA A 608 -55.39 -9.39 37.90
N ASP A 609 -55.66 -9.02 36.63
CA ASP A 609 -57.05 -9.04 36.18
C ASP A 609 -57.15 -9.06 34.65
N ALA A 610 -58.17 -9.78 34.20
CA ALA A 610 -58.57 -9.99 32.83
C ALA A 610 -59.56 -8.92 32.36
N ASP A 611 -59.69 -8.88 31.03
CA ASP A 611 -60.83 -8.44 30.24
C ASP A 611 -61.07 -6.94 29.95
N VAL A 612 -61.43 -6.73 28.66
CA VAL A 612 -62.44 -5.81 28.12
C VAL A 612 -61.96 -4.72 27.13
N PHE A 613 -62.16 -5.08 25.85
CA PHE A 613 -62.75 -4.31 24.74
C PHE A 613 -61.96 -3.27 23.91
N VAL A 614 -61.88 -3.61 22.61
CA VAL A 614 -62.39 -2.89 21.41
C VAL A 614 -61.87 -1.47 21.13
N GLY A 615 -61.19 -1.36 19.99
CA GLY A 615 -60.89 -0.14 19.25
C GLY A 615 -60.01 -0.43 18.06
#